data_AF-A0A968DWG9-F1
#
_entry.id   AF-A0A968DWG9-F1
#
_cell.length_a   1.000
_cell.length_b   1.000
_cell.length_c   1.000
_cell.angle_alpha   90.00
_cell.angle_beta   90.00
_cell.angle_gamma   90.00
#
_symmetry.space_group_name_H-M   'P 1'
#
loop_
_entity.id
_entity.type
_entity.pdbx_description
1 polymer ?
#
loop_
_entity_poly.entity_id
_entity_poly.type
_entity_poly.pdbx_seq_one_letter_code
_entity_poly.pdbx_strand_id
1 'polypeptide(L)'
;MKPIHKMLLIVDGIVNLLLGILLLLFPIGIVDFLGLPPTNTNFYPSLLGAVILGIGCALFLELVGYKKLVRGLALGGAILINMVGSFALICWLTFGSLTITMRGQIILWGVAVVVFTIGIIEIASKFWGYEE
;
A
#
# COMPACT_ATOMS: atom_id res chain seq x y z
N MET A 1 3.12 24.90 -4.80
CA MET A 1 2.91 24.35 -3.44
C MET A 1 3.74 25.14 -2.45
N LYS A 2 3.20 25.50 -1.28
CA LYS A 2 3.97 26.27 -0.28
C LYS A 2 5.12 25.40 0.31
N PRO A 3 6.26 25.99 0.69
CA PRO A 3 7.42 25.24 1.21
C PRO A 3 7.10 24.31 2.38
N ILE A 4 6.26 24.77 3.32
CA ILE A 4 5.83 23.98 4.49
C ILE A 4 5.09 22.71 4.09
N HIS A 5 4.19 22.79 3.11
CA HIS A 5 3.44 21.60 2.64
C HIS A 5 4.39 20.59 1.98
N LYS A 6 5.42 21.09 1.28
CA LYS A 6 6.43 20.25 0.64
C LYS A 6 7.22 19.47 1.68
N MET A 7 7.62 20.15 2.74
CA MET A 7 8.33 19.54 3.85
C MET A 7 7.47 18.48 4.56
N LEU A 8 6.20 18.78 4.83
CA LEU A 8 5.26 17.82 5.45
C LEU A 8 5.09 16.56 4.59
N LEU A 9 4.82 16.70 3.28
CA LEU A 9 4.69 15.54 2.39
C LEU A 9 5.97 14.68 2.35
N ILE A 10 7.15 15.32 2.37
CA ILE A 10 8.43 14.60 2.40
C ILE A 10 8.57 13.81 3.69
N VAL A 11 8.35 14.45 4.84
CA VAL A 11 8.51 13.80 6.15
C VAL A 11 7.51 12.66 6.30
N ASP A 12 6.22 12.91 6.06
CA ASP A 12 5.18 11.89 6.17
C ASP A 12 5.41 10.76 5.15
N GLY A 13 5.87 11.09 3.94
CA GLY A 13 6.23 10.11 2.92
C GLY A 13 7.36 9.20 3.38
N ILE A 14 8.45 9.76 3.91
CA ILE A 14 9.59 8.98 4.42
C ILE A 14 9.16 8.08 5.58
N VAL A 15 8.43 8.63 6.55
CA VAL A 15 7.96 7.86 7.71
C VAL A 15 7.09 6.69 7.27
N ASN A 16 6.15 6.91 6.36
CA ASN A 16 5.29 5.86 5.82
C ASN A 16 6.07 4.84 4.99
N LEU A 17 7.05 5.24 4.17
CA LEU A 17 7.88 4.27 3.46
C LEU A 17 8.66 3.38 4.44
N LEU A 18 9.31 3.98 5.45
CA LEU A 18 10.10 3.23 6.44
C LEU A 18 9.22 2.27 7.26
N LEU A 19 8.10 2.77 7.78
CA LEU A 19 7.16 1.95 8.55
C LEU A 19 6.52 0.86 7.68
N GLY A 20 6.15 1.20 6.45
CA GLY A 20 5.59 0.28 5.47
C GLY A 20 6.55 -0.85 5.12
N ILE A 21 7.83 -0.54 4.84
CA ILE A 21 8.88 -1.54 4.60
C ILE A 21 9.07 -2.41 5.84
N LEU A 22 9.20 -1.80 7.01
CA LEU A 22 9.42 -2.53 8.26
C LEU A 22 8.32 -3.57 8.50
N LEU A 23 7.07 -3.14 8.35
CA LEU A 23 5.92 -4.01 8.52
C LEU A 23 5.79 -5.02 7.37
N LEU A 24 6.09 -4.66 6.12
CA LEU A 24 6.04 -5.60 5.00
C LEU A 24 7.04 -6.75 5.18
N LEU A 25 8.20 -6.47 5.79
CA LEU A 25 9.25 -7.43 6.11
C LEU A 25 9.03 -8.20 7.41
N PHE A 26 7.85 -8.10 8.03
CA PHE A 26 7.50 -8.94 9.18
C PHE A 26 7.76 -10.45 8.99
N PRO A 27 7.42 -11.05 7.83
CA PRO A 27 7.55 -12.50 7.63
C PRO A 27 8.99 -13.02 7.64
N ILE A 28 9.98 -12.14 7.47
CA ILE A 28 11.40 -12.50 7.42
C ILE A 28 12.13 -12.29 8.76
N GLY A 29 11.39 -12.09 9.87
CA GLY A 29 11.97 -12.08 11.22
C GLY A 29 12.41 -10.71 11.74
N ILE A 30 11.88 -9.61 11.18
CA ILE A 30 12.22 -8.25 11.65
C ILE A 30 11.84 -8.00 13.12
N VAL A 31 10.83 -8.72 13.62
CA VAL A 31 10.38 -8.67 15.02
C VAL A 31 11.48 -9.13 15.96
N ASP A 32 12.08 -10.28 15.65
CA ASP A 32 13.14 -10.86 16.45
C ASP A 32 14.40 -9.98 16.39
N PHE A 33 14.71 -9.46 15.19
CA PHE A 33 15.82 -8.54 14.98
C PHE A 33 15.69 -7.24 15.81
N LEU A 34 14.47 -6.70 15.92
CA LEU A 34 14.19 -5.48 16.68
C LEU A 34 13.88 -5.73 18.17
N GLY A 35 13.76 -6.98 18.61
CA GLY A 35 13.35 -7.32 19.98
C GLY A 35 11.91 -6.93 20.31
N LEU A 36 11.02 -6.94 19.32
CA LEU A 36 9.61 -6.61 19.47
C LEU A 36 8.81 -7.81 20.01
N PRO A 37 7.63 -7.59 20.63
CA PRO A 37 6.81 -8.68 21.13
C PRO A 37 6.37 -9.60 19.98
N PRO A 38 6.32 -10.93 20.23
CA PRO A 38 5.91 -11.89 19.22
C PRO A 38 4.46 -11.69 18.82
N THR A 39 4.12 -12.06 17.58
CA THR A 39 2.73 -12.04 17.09
C THR A 39 2.31 -13.43 16.67
N ASN A 40 1.00 -13.69 16.71
CA ASN A 40 0.44 -14.97 16.30
C ASN A 40 0.42 -15.15 14.78
N THR A 41 0.52 -14.07 14.00
CA THR A 41 0.45 -14.12 12.53
C THR A 41 1.26 -13.00 11.89
N ASN A 42 1.99 -13.32 10.82
CA ASN A 42 2.71 -12.33 10.02
C ASN A 42 1.84 -11.67 8.93
N PHE A 43 0.63 -12.21 8.69
CA PHE A 43 -0.28 -11.76 7.63
C PHE A 43 -0.73 -10.31 7.80
N TYR A 44 -1.39 -9.96 8.91
CA TYR A 44 -1.93 -8.62 9.10
C TYR A 44 -0.85 -7.52 9.20
N PRO A 45 0.26 -7.72 9.94
CA PRO A 45 1.34 -6.72 9.96
C PRO A 45 1.89 -6.44 8.56
N SER A 46 2.16 -7.47 7.77
CA SER A 46 2.72 -7.27 6.42
C SER A 46 1.72 -6.72 5.41
N LEU A 47 0.44 -7.09 5.51
CA LEU A 47 -0.61 -6.48 4.69
C LEU A 47 -0.80 -5.00 5.02
N LEU A 48 -0.78 -4.64 6.31
CA LEU A 48 -0.78 -3.24 6.75
C LEU A 48 0.47 -2.51 6.26
N GLY A 49 1.63 -3.16 6.33
CA GLY A 49 2.88 -2.64 5.79
C GLY A 49 2.80 -2.29 4.30
N ALA A 50 2.18 -3.15 3.50
CA ALA A 50 1.93 -2.87 2.09
C ALA A 50 1.04 -1.63 1.87
N VAL A 51 -0.04 -1.48 2.63
CA VAL A 51 -0.92 -0.31 2.54
C VAL A 51 -0.18 0.96 2.93
N ILE A 52 0.55 0.95 4.04
CA ILE A 52 1.34 2.10 4.53
C ILE A 52 2.46 2.45 3.54
N LEU A 53 3.11 1.44 2.94
CA LEU A 53 4.08 1.63 1.87
C LEU A 53 3.44 2.34 0.67
N GLY A 54 2.25 1.88 0.26
CA GLY A 54 1.44 2.50 -0.79
C GLY A 54 1.11 3.97 -0.47
N ILE A 55 0.77 4.29 0.78
CA ILE A 55 0.52 5.67 1.23
C ILE A 55 1.79 6.52 1.13
N GLY A 56 2.94 5.99 1.56
CA GLY A 56 4.23 6.66 1.40
C GLY A 56 4.51 6.98 -0.06
N CYS A 57 4.34 6.01 -0.96
CA CYS A 57 4.49 6.22 -2.40
C CYS A 57 3.49 7.24 -2.95
N ALA A 58 2.24 7.27 -2.46
CA ALA A 58 1.21 8.23 -2.88
C ALA A 58 1.57 9.68 -2.49
N LEU A 59 2.16 9.87 -1.30
CA LEU A 59 2.67 11.17 -0.86
C LEU A 59 3.82 11.68 -1.75
N PHE A 60 4.72 10.79 -2.17
CA PHE A 60 5.76 11.13 -3.13
C PHE A 60 5.22 11.38 -4.54
N LEU A 61 4.19 10.64 -4.95
CA LEU A 61 3.49 10.89 -6.20
C LEU A 61 2.85 12.28 -6.20
N GLU A 62 2.25 12.72 -5.08
CA GLU A 62 1.69 14.08 -4.94
C GLU A 62 2.80 15.13 -5.05
N LEU A 63 3.93 14.88 -4.37
CA LEU A 63 5.07 15.78 -4.38
C LEU A 63 5.67 15.98 -5.78
N VAL A 64 5.85 14.90 -6.54
CA VAL A 64 6.45 14.93 -7.89
C VAL A 64 5.40 15.32 -8.95
N GLY A 65 4.18 14.84 -8.78
CA GLY A 65 3.04 15.04 -9.67
C GLY A 65 2.44 16.45 -9.63
N TYR A 66 2.73 17.22 -8.58
CA TYR A 66 2.21 18.59 -8.40
C TYR A 66 2.45 19.49 -9.62
N LYS A 67 3.62 19.40 -10.27
CA LYS A 67 3.94 20.20 -11.47
C LYS A 67 3.32 19.65 -12.76
N LYS A 68 2.86 18.40 -12.76
CA LYS A 68 2.33 17.69 -13.92
C LYS A 68 0.80 17.50 -13.86
N LEU A 69 0.11 18.20 -12.96
CA LEU A 69 -1.33 18.04 -12.73
C LEU A 69 -1.72 16.57 -12.48
N VAL A 70 -0.89 15.83 -11.74
CA VAL A 70 -1.22 14.48 -11.27
C VAL A 70 -1.62 14.58 -9.81
N ARG A 71 -2.79 14.02 -9.46
CA ARG A 71 -3.29 14.00 -8.08
C ARG A 71 -2.77 12.75 -7.38
N GLY A 72 -1.70 12.91 -6.60
CA GLY A 72 -1.05 11.81 -5.90
C GLY A 72 -1.73 11.37 -4.61
N LEU A 73 -2.53 12.20 -3.93
CA LEU A 73 -3.36 11.77 -2.77
C LEU A 73 -4.85 11.60 -3.07
N ALA A 74 -5.31 12.05 -4.25
CA ALA A 74 -6.69 11.79 -4.68
C ALA A 74 -6.75 10.42 -5.40
N LEU A 75 -7.42 10.34 -6.56
CA LEU A 75 -7.55 9.09 -7.33
C LEU A 75 -6.21 8.42 -7.63
N GLY A 76 -5.17 9.17 -8.02
CA GLY A 76 -3.84 8.59 -8.28
C GLY A 76 -3.21 7.92 -7.05
N GLY A 77 -3.45 8.46 -5.86
CA GLY A 77 -3.01 7.87 -4.60
C GLY A 77 -3.80 6.64 -4.21
N ALA A 78 -5.13 6.72 -4.32
CA ALA A 78 -6.02 5.59 -4.05
C ALA A 78 -5.67 4.39 -4.93
N ILE A 79 -5.42 4.61 -6.22
CA ILE A 79 -4.92 3.59 -7.16
C ILE A 79 -3.64 2.95 -6.63
N LEU A 80 -2.64 3.76 -6.28
CA LEU A 80 -1.34 3.25 -5.88
C LEU A 80 -1.41 2.43 -4.58
N ILE A 81 -2.17 2.91 -3.60
CA ILE A 81 -2.42 2.21 -2.34
C ILE A 81 -3.13 0.88 -2.61
N ASN A 82 -4.17 0.89 -3.44
CA ASN A 82 -4.93 -0.30 -3.81
C ASN A 82 -4.05 -1.33 -4.54
N MET A 83 -3.21 -0.89 -5.47
CA MET A 83 -2.31 -1.78 -6.22
C MET A 83 -1.28 -2.44 -5.30
N VAL A 84 -0.63 -1.68 -4.41
CA VAL A 84 0.37 -2.23 -3.49
C VAL A 84 -0.29 -3.18 -2.47
N GLY A 85 -1.42 -2.78 -1.88
CA GLY A 85 -2.14 -3.60 -0.90
C GLY A 85 -2.72 -4.89 -1.50
N SER A 86 -3.38 -4.80 -2.65
CA SER A 86 -3.95 -5.98 -3.33
C SER A 86 -2.86 -6.91 -3.85
N PHE A 87 -1.75 -6.39 -4.37
CA PHE A 87 -0.60 -7.21 -4.76
C PHE A 87 -0.02 -7.99 -3.57
N ALA A 88 0.18 -7.34 -2.42
CA ALA A 88 0.63 -8.01 -1.21
C ALA A 88 -0.36 -9.09 -0.73
N LEU A 89 -1.66 -8.80 -0.80
CA LEU A 89 -2.71 -9.78 -0.48
C LEU A 89 -2.68 -10.98 -1.43
N ILE A 90 -2.51 -10.75 -2.74
CA ILE A 90 -2.37 -11.82 -3.73
C ILE A 90 -1.15 -12.68 -3.40
N CYS A 91 0.02 -12.08 -3.15
CA CYS A 91 1.23 -12.81 -2.76
C CYS A 91 1.01 -13.68 -1.51
N TRP A 92 0.27 -13.18 -0.52
CA TRP A 92 -0.10 -13.96 0.66
C TRP A 92 -1.03 -15.12 0.34
N LEU A 93 -2.03 -14.91 -0.52
CA LEU A 93 -2.98 -15.95 -0.92
C LEU A 93 -2.36 -17.01 -1.82
N THR A 94 -1.31 -16.67 -2.59
CA THR A 94 -0.64 -17.59 -3.51
C THR A 94 0.55 -18.31 -2.88
N PHE A 95 1.36 -17.62 -2.09
CA PHE A 95 2.64 -18.14 -1.57
C PHE A 95 2.67 -18.27 -0.04
N GLY A 96 1.76 -17.60 0.67
CA GLY A 96 1.72 -17.62 2.11
C GLY A 96 1.09 -18.90 2.68
N SER A 97 1.62 -19.38 3.79
CA SER A 97 1.05 -20.50 4.55
C SER A 97 -0.11 -20.05 5.44
N LEU A 98 -1.22 -19.61 4.83
CA LEU A 98 -2.39 -19.11 5.55
C LEU A 98 -3.29 -20.27 6.03
N THR A 99 -3.39 -20.46 7.33
CA THR A 99 -4.35 -21.41 7.94
C THR A 99 -5.71 -20.73 8.10
N ILE A 100 -6.44 -20.58 7.00
CA ILE A 100 -7.75 -19.93 6.95
C ILE A 100 -8.84 -20.88 6.43
N THR A 101 -10.09 -20.65 6.84
CA THR A 101 -11.24 -21.43 6.35
C THR A 101 -11.52 -21.16 4.88
N MET A 102 -12.23 -22.07 4.20
CA MET A 102 -12.65 -21.86 2.80
C MET A 102 -13.45 -20.56 2.61
N ARG A 103 -14.29 -20.21 3.58
CA ARG A 103 -15.02 -18.93 3.59
C ARG A 103 -14.05 -17.74 3.61
N GLY A 104 -13.01 -17.81 4.45
CA GLY A 104 -11.95 -16.80 4.50
C GLY A 104 -11.20 -16.68 3.18
N GLN A 105 -10.84 -17.80 2.54
CA GLN A 105 -10.18 -17.80 1.24
C GLN A 105 -11.03 -17.11 0.17
N ILE A 106 -12.32 -17.46 0.07
CA ILE A 106 -13.23 -16.87 -0.92
C ILE A 106 -13.35 -15.36 -0.70
N ILE A 107 -13.53 -14.93 0.54
CA ILE A 107 -13.66 -13.50 0.87
C ILE A 107 -12.38 -12.74 0.51
N LEU A 108 -11.21 -13.23 0.93
CA LEU A 108 -9.95 -12.54 0.70
C LEU A 108 -9.57 -12.52 -0.79
N TRP A 109 -9.79 -13.62 -1.53
CA TRP A 109 -9.63 -13.61 -2.99
C TRP A 109 -10.60 -12.65 -3.66
N GLY A 110 -11.86 -12.60 -3.21
CA GLY A 110 -12.84 -11.64 -3.69
C GLY A 110 -12.36 -10.20 -3.52
N VAL A 111 -11.89 -9.84 -2.32
CA VAL A 111 -11.31 -8.52 -2.04
C VAL A 111 -10.09 -8.25 -2.91
N ALA A 112 -9.16 -9.21 -3.00
CA ALA A 112 -7.94 -9.07 -3.79
C ALA A 112 -8.24 -8.79 -5.26
N VAL A 113 -9.12 -9.59 -5.87
CA VAL A 113 -9.49 -9.45 -7.28
C VAL A 113 -10.23 -8.14 -7.52
N VAL A 114 -11.20 -7.79 -6.68
CA VAL A 114 -11.98 -6.55 -6.84
C VAL A 114 -11.07 -5.32 -6.74
N VAL A 115 -10.27 -5.22 -5.69
CA VAL A 115 -9.40 -4.06 -5.47
C VAL A 115 -8.33 -3.94 -6.56
N PHE A 116 -7.71 -5.06 -6.95
CA PHE A 116 -6.71 -5.07 -8.02
C PHE A 116 -7.32 -4.70 -9.37
N THR A 117 -8.50 -5.24 -9.70
CA THR A 117 -9.19 -4.96 -10.95
C THR A 117 -9.63 -3.50 -11.03
N ILE A 118 -10.18 -2.93 -9.95
CA ILE A 118 -10.51 -1.50 -9.88
C ILE A 118 -9.25 -0.66 -10.13
N GLY A 119 -8.13 -0.98 -9.47
CA GLY A 119 -6.87 -0.28 -9.71
C GLY A 119 -6.41 -0.34 -11.17
N ILE A 120 -6.52 -1.49 -11.83
CA ILE A 120 -6.22 -1.63 -13.26
C ILE A 120 -7.16 -0.78 -14.13
N ILE A 121 -8.47 -0.79 -13.87
CA ILE A 121 -9.46 -0.02 -14.63
C ILE A 121 -9.20 1.47 -14.49
N GLU A 122 -8.91 1.95 -13.28
CA GLU A 122 -8.62 3.36 -13.00
C GLU A 122 -7.32 3.80 -13.70
N ILE A 123 -6.31 2.92 -13.74
CA ILE A 123 -5.07 3.14 -14.48
C ILE A 123 -5.33 3.23 -15.99
N ALA A 124 -6.06 2.27 -16.54
CA ALA A 124 -6.36 2.20 -17.98
C ALA A 124 -7.20 3.41 -18.45
N SER A 125 -8.10 3.89 -17.59
CA SER A 125 -8.97 5.03 -17.86
C SER A 125 -8.29 6.39 -17.67
N LYS A 126 -7.04 6.42 -17.18
CA LYS A 126 -6.26 7.65 -16.91
C LYS A 126 -6.95 8.64 -15.95
N PHE A 127 -7.80 8.15 -15.04
CA PHE A 127 -8.53 8.99 -14.07
C PHE A 127 -7.64 9.70 -13.02
N TRP A 128 -6.31 9.53 -13.09
CA TRP A 128 -5.35 10.15 -12.17
C TRP A 128 -5.04 11.63 -12.47
N GLY A 129 -5.39 12.12 -13.67
CA GLY A 129 -5.11 13.50 -14.12
C GLY A 129 -6.19 14.48 -13.67
N TYR A 130 -5.85 15.78 -13.57
CA TYR A 130 -6.89 16.81 -13.60
C TYR A 130 -7.54 16.81 -14.99
N GLU A 131 -8.87 16.86 -15.05
CA GLU A 131 -9.57 17.32 -16.26
C GLU A 131 -9.14 18.78 -16.51
N GLU A 132 -8.77 19.10 -17.76
CA GLU A 132 -8.42 20.48 -18.18
C GLU A 132 -9.59 21.45 -17.99
#